data_AF-A0A7C1W6X5-F1
#
_entry.id   AF-A0A7C1W6X5-F1
#
_cell.length_a   1.000
_cell.length_b   1.000
_cell.length_c   1.000
_cell.angle_alpha   90.00
_cell.angle_beta   90.00
_cell.angle_gamma   90.00
#
_symmetry.space_group_name_H-M   'P 1'
#
loop_
_entity.id
_entity.type
_entity.pdbx_description
1 polymer ?
#
loop_
_entity_poly.entity_id
_entity_poly.type
_entity_poly.pdbx_seq_one_letter_code
_entity_poly.pdbx_strand_id
1 'polypeptide(L)' 'MIIEALKETKGNQSQAAQYLDTSLRILNYKIYKYKLDLKQYKIG' A
#
# COMPACT_ATOMS: atom_id res chain seq x y z
N MET A 1 4.45 7.49 -4.92
CA MET A 1 3.16 6.95 -5.43
C MET A 1 2.73 5.70 -4.65
N ILE A 2 1.45 5.28 -4.68
CA ILE A 2 0.98 4.13 -3.86
C ILE A 2 1.70 2.82 -4.16
N ILE A 3 2.04 2.56 -5.43
CA ILE A 3 2.76 1.34 -5.84
C ILE A 3 4.18 1.31 -5.27
N GLU A 4 4.88 2.45 -5.28
CA GLU A 4 6.23 2.55 -4.70
C GLU A 4 6.19 2.32 -3.20
N ALA A 5 5.27 2.95 -2.49
CA ALA A 5 5.11 2.73 -1.05
C ALA A 5 4.84 1.25 -0.74
N LEU A 6 3.97 0.59 -1.52
CA LEU A 6 3.71 -0.84 -1.34
C LEU A 6 4.94 -1.72 -1.67
N LYS A 7 5.79 -1.33 -2.64
CA LYS A 7 7.05 -2.02 -2.93
C LYS A 7 8.06 -1.84 -1.79
N GLU A 8 8.28 -0.60 -1.34
CA GLU A 8 9.21 -0.25 -0.25
C GLU A 8 8.84 -0.96 1.06
N THR A 9 7.54 -1.10 1.33
CA THR A 9 7.05 -1.74 2.56
C THR A 9 6.69 -3.21 2.39
N LYS A 10 7.04 -3.82 1.25
CA LYS A 10 6.77 -5.25 0.96
C LYS A 10 5.29 -5.63 1.17
N GLY A 11 4.38 -4.74 0.78
CA GLY A 11 2.94 -4.90 0.90
C GLY A 11 2.38 -4.63 2.30
N ASN A 12 3.18 -4.14 3.26
CA ASN A 12 2.68 -3.73 4.57
C ASN A 12 1.90 -2.41 4.45
N GLN A 13 0.58 -2.50 4.56
CA GLN A 13 -0.33 -1.37 4.39
C GLN A 13 -0.16 -0.30 5.48
N SER A 14 0.04 -0.69 6.74
CA SER A 14 0.22 0.28 7.84
C SER A 14 1.50 1.08 7.65
N GLN A 15 2.59 0.40 7.27
CA GLN A 15 3.86 1.08 6.93
C GLN A 15 3.73 1.92 5.66
N ALA A 16 3.02 1.45 4.63
CA ALA A 16 2.82 2.22 3.41
C ALA A 16 1.98 3.49 3.67
N ALA A 17 1.01 3.40 4.59
CA ALA A 17 0.22 4.55 5.01
C ALA A 17 1.09 5.59 5.75
N GLN A 18 1.96 5.14 6.66
CA GLN A 18 2.94 6.00 7.32
C GLN A 18 3.92 6.63 6.32
N TYR A 19 4.45 5.83 5.38
CA TYR A 19 5.38 6.30 4.34
C TYR A 19 4.76 7.39 3.46
N LEU A 20 3.46 7.28 3.18
CA LEU A 20 2.71 8.25 2.36
C LEU A 20 2.10 9.39 3.17
N ASP A 21 2.40 9.49 4.47
CA ASP A 21 1.80 10.45 5.42
C ASP A 21 0.27 10.52 5.31
N THR A 22 -0.37 9.35 5.33
CA THR A 22 -1.82 9.21 5.18
C THR A 22 -2.40 8.20 6.16
N SER A 23 -3.71 8.24 6.35
CA SER A 23 -4.41 7.20 7.11
C SER A 23 -4.48 5.88 6.33
N LEU A 24 -4.50 4.77 7.07
CA LEU A 24 -4.76 3.43 6.53
C LEU A 24 -6.09 3.37 5.76
N ARG A 25 -7.11 4.13 6.19
CA ARG A 25 -8.41 4.23 5.51
C ARG A 25 -8.28 4.80 4.10
N ILE A 26 -7.54 5.90 3.93
CA ILE A 26 -7.31 6.51 2.61
C ILE A 26 -6.48 5.57 1.74
N LEU A 27 -5.47 4.90 2.31
CA LEU A 27 -4.68 3.91 1.59
C LEU A 27 -5.57 2.75 1.08
N ASN A 28 -6.42 2.19 1.94
CA ASN A 28 -7.32 1.09 1.60
C ASN A 28 -8.33 1.49 0.53
N TYR A 29 -8.86 2.71 0.59
CA TYR A 29 -9.71 3.24 -0.47
C TYR A 29 -8.99 3.25 -1.83
N LYS A 30 -7.72 3.70 -1.88
CA LYS A 30 -6.93 3.70 -3.11
C LYS A 30 -6.63 2.28 -3.60
N ILE A 31 -6.27 1.36 -2.70
CA ILE A 31 -6.04 -0.06 -3.03
C ILE A 31 -7.28 -0.65 -3.69
N TYR A 32 -8.46 -0.45 -3.10
CA TYR A 32 -9.73 -0.92 -3.63
C TYR A 32 -10.08 -0.25 -4.97
N LYS A 33 -10.01 1.09 -5.03
CA LYS A 33 -10.33 1.88 -6.22
C LYS A 33 -9.49 1.50 -7.43
N TYR A 34 -8.20 1.23 -7.22
CA TYR A 34 -7.25 0.85 -8.27
C TYR A 34 -7.14 -0.67 -8.45
N LYS A 35 -7.92 -1.47 -7.71
CA LYS A 35 -7.89 -2.95 -7.77
C LYS A 35 -6.48 -3.51 -7.63
N LEU A 36 -5.69 -2.96 -6.70
CA LEU A 36 -4.31 -3.40 -6.48
C LEU A 36 -4.33 -4.76 -5.78
N ASP A 37 -3.66 -5.75 -6.38
CA ASP A 37 -3.35 -6.99 -5.67
C ASP A 37 -2.17 -6.75 -4.73
N LEU A 38 -2.40 -6.91 -3.42
CA LEU A 38 -1.35 -6.71 -2.42
C LEU A 38 -0.37 -7.88 -2.33
N LYS A 39 -0.79 -9.07 -2.81
CA LYS A 39 0.06 -10.26 -2.77
C LYS A 39 1.28 -10.11 -3.67
N GLN A 40 1.17 -9.34 -4.77
CA GLN A 40 2.28 -9.11 -5.69
C GLN A 40 3.44 -8.30 -5.07
N TYR A 41 3.21 -7.62 -3.94
CA TYR A 41 4.24 -6.83 -3.25
C TYR A 41 4.86 -7.56 -2.06
N LYS A 42 4.30 -8.71 -1.65
CA LYS A 42 4.93 -9.56 -0.64
C LYS A 42 6.10 -10.28 -1.30
N ILE A 43 7.30 -9.95 -0.88
CA ILE A 43 8.47 -10.76 -1.21
C ILE A 43 8.44 -11.96 -0.25
N GLY A 44 8.30 -13.16 -0.81
CA GLY A 44 8.37 -14.42 -0.07
C GLY A 44 9.76 -14.67 0.50
#